data_AF-A0A967JQB3-F1
#
_entry.id   AF-A0A967JQB3-F1
#
_cell.length_a   1.000
_cell.length_b   1.000
_cell.length_c   1.000
_cell.angle_alpha   90.00
_cell.angle_beta   90.00
_cell.angle_gamma   90.00
#
_symmetry.space_group_name_H-M   'P 1'
#
loop_
_entity.id
_entity.type
_entity.pdbx_description
1 polymer ?
#
loop_
_entity_poly.entity_id
_entity_poly.type
_entity_poly.pdbx_seq_one_letter_code
_entity_poly.pdbx_strand_id
1 'polypeptide(L)' 'LNTRLESCIDGHIVLDDGTAFDADTLVWTAGVKANPILGNTDLPLDDKGRLRCRADLRVEGVDGAWGAGD' A
#
# COMPACT_ATOMS: atom_id res chain seq x y z
N LEU A 1 -17.55 -0.21 0.55
CA LEU A 1 -17.56 1.16 1.09
C LEU A 1 -16.78 2.03 0.13
N ASN A 2 -17.43 3.01 -0.49
CA ASN A 2 -16.79 3.99 -1.38
C ASN A 2 -16.66 5.30 -0.61
N THR A 3 -15.87 5.28 0.47
CA THR A 3 -15.64 6.44 1.32
C THR A 3 -14.15 6.65 1.37
N ARG A 4 -13.66 7.77 0.83
CA ARG A 4 -12.23 8.10 0.81
C ARG A 4 -12.00 9.40 1.58
N LEU A 5 -11.03 9.35 2.48
CA LEU A 5 -10.53 10.54 3.17
C LEU A 5 -9.70 11.38 2.19
N GLU A 6 -10.09 12.64 1.97
CA GLU A 6 -9.32 13.60 1.19
C GLU A 6 -8.38 14.42 2.06
N SER A 7 -8.85 14.87 3.22
CA SER A 7 -8.02 15.63 4.16
C SER A 7 -8.46 15.46 5.62
N CYS A 8 -7.51 15.64 6.52
CA CYS A 8 -7.68 15.69 7.97
C CYS A 8 -6.70 16.75 8.50
N ILE A 9 -7.09 18.01 8.46
CA ILE A 9 -6.27 19.16 8.87
C ILE A 9 -6.95 19.81 10.06
N ASP A 10 -6.19 20.07 11.14
CA ASP A 10 -6.69 20.74 12.35
C ASP A 10 -7.97 20.12 12.94
N GLY A 11 -8.13 18.79 12.84
CA GLY A 11 -9.31 18.06 13.34
C GLY A 11 -10.54 18.08 12.41
N HIS A 12 -10.45 18.75 11.25
CA HIS A 12 -11.50 18.80 10.26
C HIS A 12 -11.31 17.73 9.17
N ILE A 13 -12.31 16.86 9.01
CA ILE A 13 -12.32 15.75 8.06
C ILE A 13 -13.07 16.16 6.80
N VAL A 14 -12.48 15.87 5.62
CA VAL A 14 -13.14 16.03 4.31
C VAL A 14 -13.10 14.70 3.56
N LEU A 15 -14.26 14.25 3.10
CA LEU A 15 -14.43 13.04 2.30
C LEU A 15 -14.60 13.37 0.81
N ASP A 16 -14.37 12.38 -0.06
CA ASP A 16 -14.42 12.52 -1.51
C ASP A 16 -15.81 12.76 -2.10
N ASP A 17 -16.86 12.56 -1.30
CA ASP A 17 -18.24 12.93 -1.63
C ASP A 17 -18.61 14.37 -1.19
N GLY A 18 -17.65 15.12 -0.64
CA GLY A 18 -17.84 16.47 -0.15
C GLY A 18 -18.37 16.55 1.30
N THR A 19 -18.64 15.42 1.95
CA THR A 19 -19.02 15.39 3.37
C THR A 19 -17.84 15.89 4.21
N ALA A 20 -18.14 16.80 5.14
CA ALA A 20 -17.14 17.35 6.04
C ALA A 20 -17.66 17.43 7.48
N PHE A 21 -16.80 17.11 8.44
CA PHE A 21 -17.14 17.07 9.86
C PHE A 21 -15.89 17.13 10.74
N ASP A 22 -16.06 17.51 12.01
CA ASP A 22 -14.96 17.58 12.97
C ASP A 22 -14.81 16.25 13.73
N ALA A 23 -13.57 15.84 13.99
CA ALA A 23 -13.24 14.66 14.78
C ALA A 23 -11.94 14.85 15.57
N ASP A 24 -11.99 14.59 16.87
CA ASP A 24 -10.81 14.64 17.75
C ASP A 24 -9.89 13.41 17.61
N THR A 25 -10.39 12.30 17.06
CA THR A 25 -9.62 11.06 16.91
C THR A 25 -9.93 10.39 15.58
N LEU A 26 -8.88 10.13 14.81
CA LEU A 26 -8.94 9.37 13.56
C LEU A 26 -8.20 8.04 13.73
N VAL A 27 -8.92 6.93 13.57
CA VAL A 27 -8.33 5.60 13.46
C VAL A 27 -8.39 5.17 12.00
N TRP A 28 -7.24 4.94 11.37
CA TRP A 28 -7.15 4.67 9.95
C TRP A 28 -6.24 3.47 9.65
N THR A 29 -6.78 2.49 8.94
CA THR A 29 -5.99 1.43 8.28
C THR A 29 -5.71 1.85 6.84
N ALA A 30 -4.76 2.76 6.65
CA ALA A 30 -4.33 3.17 5.31
C ALA A 30 -3.84 1.96 4.51
N GLY A 31 -4.14 1.93 3.21
CA GLY A 31 -3.68 0.83 2.35
C GLY A 31 -2.15 0.71 2.35
N VAL A 32 -1.65 -0.53 2.31
CA VAL A 32 -0.20 -0.79 2.21
C VAL A 32 0.27 -0.68 0.76
N LYS A 33 1.45 -0.09 0.56
CA LYS A 33 2.18 -0.07 -0.71
C LYS A 33 3.44 -0.92 -0.55
N ALA A 34 3.83 -1.62 -1.62
CA ALA A 34 5.08 -2.36 -1.65
C ALA A 34 6.28 -1.48 -1.29
N ASN A 35 7.31 -2.07 -0.66
CA ASN A 35 8.50 -1.36 -0.22
C ASN A 35 9.15 -0.62 -1.41
N PRO A 36 9.37 0.72 -1.33
CA PRO A 36 9.90 1.51 -2.43
C PRO A 36 11.23 1.02 -3.01
N ILE A 37 12.05 0.31 -2.22
CA ILE A 37 13.33 -0.21 -2.71
C ILE A 37 13.16 -1.16 -3.90
N LEU A 38 12.05 -1.91 -3.96
CA LEU A 38 11.77 -2.86 -5.04
C LEU A 38 11.74 -2.17 -6.40
N GLY A 39 11.20 -0.94 -6.48
CA GLY A 39 11.15 -0.16 -7.71
C GLY A 39 12.52 0.30 -8.23
N ASN A 40 13.58 0.17 -7.42
CA ASN A 40 14.95 0.50 -7.80
C ASN A 40 15.80 -0.76 -8.07
N THR A 41 15.16 -1.91 -8.28
CA THR A 41 15.82 -3.19 -8.59
C THR A 41 15.43 -3.68 -9.98
N ASP A 42 16.15 -4.69 -10.47
CA ASP A 42 15.82 -5.48 -11.65
C ASP A 42 14.96 -6.72 -11.32
N LEU A 43 14.48 -6.84 -10.08
CA LEU A 43 13.64 -7.95 -9.64
C LEU A 43 12.27 -7.92 -10.33
N PRO A 44 11.64 -9.09 -10.56
CA PRO A 44 10.32 -9.16 -11.18
C PRO A 44 9.24 -8.62 -10.23
N LEU A 45 8.50 -7.60 -10.67
CA LEU A 45 7.41 -7.00 -9.90
C LEU A 45 6.05 -7.20 -10.57
N ASP A 46 4.99 -7.29 -9.76
CA ASP A 46 3.61 -7.22 -10.24
C ASP A 46 3.18 -5.78 -10.60
N ASP A 47 1.95 -5.62 -11.06
CA ASP A 47 1.36 -4.32 -11.42
C ASP A 47 1.23 -3.34 -10.24
N LYS A 48 1.34 -3.86 -9.00
CA LYS A 48 1.31 -3.08 -7.75
C LYS A 48 2.70 -2.86 -7.15
N GLY A 49 3.76 -3.28 -7.85
CA GLY A 49 5.15 -3.12 -7.42
C GLY A 49 5.61 -4.12 -6.36
N ARG A 50 4.87 -5.22 -6.14
CA ARG A 50 5.24 -6.30 -5.20
C ARG A 50 6.13 -7.32 -5.89
N LEU A 51 7.01 -7.96 -5.12
CA LEU A 51 7.91 -8.99 -5.63
C LEU A 51 7.11 -10.21 -6.11
N ARG A 52 7.38 -10.68 -7.33
CA ARG A 52 6.77 -11.91 -7.86
C ARG A 52 7.49 -13.13 -7.29
N CYS A 53 6.77 -13.87 -6.47
CA CYS A 53 7.22 -15.14 -5.91
C CYS A 53 6.32 -16.29 -6.36
N ARG A 54 6.94 -17.45 -6.54
CA ARG A 54 6.23 -18.72 -6.73
C ARG A 54 5.62 -19.21 -5.42
N ALA A 55 4.78 -20.25 -5.49
CA ALA A 55 4.17 -20.87 -4.31
C ALA A 55 5.18 -21.44 -3.29
N ASP A 56 6.42 -21.70 -3.71
CA ASP A 56 7.53 -22.13 -2.85
C ASP A 56 8.45 -20.97 -2.43
N LEU A 57 7.94 -19.73 -2.48
CA LEU A 57 8.55 -18.47 -2.04
C LEU A 57 9.75 -17.97 -2.86
N ARG A 58 10.23 -18.73 -3.84
CA ARG A 58 11.33 -18.31 -4.71
C ARG A 58 10.88 -17.19 -5.64
N VAL A 59 11.74 -16.20 -5.84
CA VAL A 59 11.52 -15.12 -6.80
C VAL A 59 11.53 -15.69 -8.22
N GLU A 60 10.59 -15.25 -9.06
CA GLU A 60 10.47 -15.76 -10.42
C GLU A 60 11.71 -15.44 -11.26
N GLY A 61 12.38 -16.45 -11.81
CA GLY A 61 13.54 -16.24 -12.69
C GLY A 61 14.80 -15.70 -12.01
N VAL A 62 14.85 -15.62 -10.67
CA VAL A 62 16.03 -15.18 -9.91
C VAL A 62 16.50 -16.30 -8.97
N ASP A 63 17.69 -16.81 -9.24
CA ASP A 63 18.30 -17.84 -8.40
C ASP A 63 18.83 -17.25 -7.09
N GLY A 64 18.63 -17.97 -5.98
CA GLY A 64 19.11 -17.55 -4.67
C GLY A 64 18.30 -16.42 -4.02
N ALA A 65 17.11 -16.11 -4.53
CA ALA A 65 16.22 -15.09 -3.96
C ALA A 65 14.86 -15.67 -3.55
N TRP A 66 14.34 -15.20 -2.41
CA TRP A 66 13.04 -15.56 -1.85
C TRP A 66 12.33 -14.32 -1.29
N GLY A 67 11.00 -14.33 -1.31
CA GLY A 67 10.17 -13.31 -0.67
C GLY A 67 9.17 -13.94 0.30
N ALA A 68 8.93 -13.27 1.43
CA ALA A 68 7.94 -13.68 2.42
C ALA A 68 7.41 -12.44 3.16
N GLY A 69 6.09 -12.41 3.43
CA GLY A 69 5.42 -11.27 4.03
C GLY A 69 5.14 -10.12 3.04
N ASP A 70 4.68 -9.00 3.59
CA ASP A 70 4.47 -7.71 2.91
C ASP A 70 5.59 -6.72 3.29
#